data_AF-A0A920PCW7-F1
#
_entry.id   AF-A0A920PCW7-F1
#
_cell.length_a   1.000
_cell.length_b   1.000
_cell.length_c   1.000
_cell.angle_alpha   90.00
_cell.angle_beta   90.00
_cell.angle_gamma   90.00
#
_symmetry.space_group_name_H-M   'P 1'
#
loop_
_entity.id
_entity.type
_entity.pdbx_description
1 polymer ?
#
loop_
_entity_poly.entity_id
_entity_poly.type
_entity_poly.pdbx_seq_one_letter_code
_entity_poly.pdbx_strand_id
1 'polypeptide(L)'
;MITLALIGITIGILSSATGLGGGFMVVPLLIFLGREAKIAVGTSFVFILIVAISSIIAHYRLGNVDLKTGLILGLGGILGAQIGPQILQHISEQNFKRIFSVLLVITAVWIFVDSRS
;
A
#
# COMPACT_ATOMS: atom_id res chain seq x y z
N MET A 1 -4.44 19.66 -8.75
CA MET A 1 -4.89 18.35 -9.27
C MET A 1 -3.85 17.72 -10.19
N ILE A 2 -3.31 18.44 -11.18
CA ILE A 2 -2.28 17.94 -12.11
C ILE A 2 -1.00 17.47 -11.37
N THR A 3 -0.55 18.18 -10.34
CA THR A 3 0.62 17.79 -9.54
C THR A 3 0.46 16.45 -8.83
N LEU A 4 -0.76 16.14 -8.34
CA LEU A 4 -1.05 14.87 -7.67
C LEU A 4 -1.01 13.69 -8.64
N ALA A 5 -1.50 13.91 -9.86
CA ALA A 5 -1.46 12.89 -10.91
C ALA A 5 -0.02 12.57 -11.32
N LEU A 6 0.83 13.60 -11.53
CA LEU A 6 2.24 13.42 -11.85
C LEU A 6 3.02 12.67 -10.77
N ILE A 7 2.80 13.02 -9.51
CA ILE A 7 3.45 12.34 -8.38
C ILE A 7 2.93 10.90 -8.26
N GLY A 8 1.62 10.68 -8.40
CA GLY A 8 1.02 9.34 -8.37
C GLY A 8 1.55 8.42 -9.47
N ILE A 9 1.75 8.95 -10.69
CA ILE A 9 2.36 8.21 -11.81
C ILE A 9 3.82 7.86 -11.49
N THR A 10 4.60 8.83 -11.01
CA THR A 10 6.02 8.61 -10.68
C THR A 10 6.18 7.55 -9.59
N ILE A 11 5.40 7.65 -8.52
CA ILE A 11 5.39 6.67 -7.43
C ILE A 11 4.92 5.31 -7.92
N GLY A 12 3.89 5.27 -8.78
CA GLY A 12 3.37 4.04 -9.37
C GLY A 12 4.42 3.28 -10.17
N ILE A 13 5.21 4.00 -10.99
CA ILE A 13 6.31 3.43 -11.77
C ILE A 13 7.44 2.95 -10.85
N LEU A 14 7.86 3.77 -9.89
CA LEU A 14 8.96 3.40 -8.98
C LEU A 14 8.60 2.19 -8.10
N SER A 15 7.33 2.09 -7.69
CA SER A 15 6.89 1.03 -6.79
C SER A 15 6.43 -0.24 -7.51
N SER A 16 6.10 -0.17 -8.80
CA SER A 16 5.86 -1.39 -9.60
C SER A 16 7.17 -2.14 -9.83
N ALA A 17 8.28 -1.41 -10.00
CA ALA A 17 9.62 -1.99 -10.13
C ALA A 17 10.06 -2.75 -8.87
N THR A 18 9.59 -2.36 -7.68
CA THR A 18 9.91 -3.04 -6.41
C THR A 18 8.98 -4.21 -6.08
N GLY A 19 7.96 -4.49 -6.90
CA GLY A 19 7.01 -5.59 -6.65
C GLY A 19 6.03 -5.38 -5.48
N LEU A 20 6.07 -4.23 -4.80
CA LEU A 20 5.28 -3.94 -3.59
C LEU A 20 3.89 -3.33 -3.88
N GLY A 21 3.56 -3.08 -5.15
CA GLY A 21 2.22 -2.63 -5.56
C GLY A 21 1.86 -1.17 -5.26
N GLY A 22 2.85 -0.27 -5.07
CA GLY A 22 2.63 1.19 -5.07
C GLY A 22 1.91 1.81 -3.87
N GLY A 23 1.07 1.06 -3.17
CA GLY A 23 0.22 1.57 -2.10
C GLY A 23 0.97 2.15 -0.91
N PHE A 24 2.14 1.61 -0.58
CA PHE A 24 2.90 2.00 0.62
C PHE A 24 3.34 3.47 0.60
N MET A 25 3.55 4.04 -0.59
CA MET A 25 3.97 5.43 -0.78
C MET A 25 2.80 6.42 -0.85
N VAL A 26 1.59 5.96 -1.17
CA VAL A 26 0.42 6.84 -1.35
C VAL A 26 -0.04 7.44 -0.03
N VAL A 27 -0.07 6.65 1.04
CA VAL A 27 -0.44 7.13 2.39
C VAL A 27 0.50 8.24 2.89
N PRO A 28 1.83 8.05 2.95
CA PRO A 28 2.73 9.09 3.44
C PRO A 28 2.75 10.31 2.53
N LEU A 29 2.59 10.14 1.21
CA LEU A 29 2.47 11.28 0.30
C LEU A 29 1.25 12.15 0.62
N LEU A 30 0.07 11.53 0.80
CA LEU A 30 -1.15 12.28 1.09
C LEU A 30 -1.06 13.00 2.44
N ILE A 31 -0.44 12.37 3.44
CA ILE A 31 -0.17 13.01 4.73
C ILE A 31 0.83 14.17 4.57
N PHE A 32 1.88 14.00 3.77
CA PHE A 32 2.85 15.06 3.48
C PHE A 32 2.19 16.28 2.80
N LEU A 33 1.17 16.04 1.98
CA LEU A 33 0.36 17.07 1.34
C LEU A 33 -0.70 17.69 2.28
N GLY A 34 -0.65 17.37 3.58
CA GLY A 34 -1.55 17.93 4.59
C GLY A 34 -2.95 17.31 4.61
N ARG A 35 -3.13 16.12 4.03
CA ARG A 35 -4.40 15.38 4.17
C ARG A 35 -4.44 14.65 5.49
N GLU A 36 -5.60 14.67 6.12
CA GLU A 36 -5.88 13.87 7.31
C GLU A 36 -5.62 12.39 7.03
N ALA A 37 -5.02 11.71 8.01
CA ALA A 37 -4.66 10.29 7.90
C ALA A 37 -5.85 9.41 7.46
N LYS A 38 -7.06 9.73 7.92
CA LYS A 38 -8.28 8.99 7.56
C LYS A 38 -8.62 9.09 6.07
N ILE A 39 -8.48 10.27 5.48
CA ILE A 39 -8.71 10.51 4.04
C ILE A 39 -7.57 9.89 3.22
N ALA A 40 -6.34 9.99 3.71
CA ALA A 40 -5.17 9.41 3.06
C ALA A 40 -5.28 7.88 2.93
N VAL A 41 -5.66 7.20 4.01
CA VAL A 41 -5.86 5.74 4.03
C VAL A 41 -6.99 5.33 3.08
N GLY A 42 -8.15 6.00 3.13
CA GLY A 42 -9.27 5.70 2.23
C GLY A 42 -8.91 5.87 0.75
N THR A 43 -8.19 6.95 0.42
CA THR A 43 -7.75 7.22 -0.96
C THR A 43 -6.72 6.20 -1.44
N SER A 44 -5.76 5.82 -0.58
CA SER A 44 -4.78 4.78 -0.91
C SER A 44 -5.43 3.42 -1.17
N PHE A 45 -6.54 3.12 -0.51
CA PHE A 45 -7.23 1.84 -0.66
C PHE A 45 -7.79 1.68 -2.08
N VAL A 46 -8.40 2.74 -2.62
CA VAL A 46 -8.89 2.78 -4.00
C VAL A 46 -7.72 2.63 -4.99
N PHE A 47 -6.61 3.32 -4.73
CA PHE A 47 -5.41 3.19 -5.57
C PHE A 47 -4.86 1.75 -5.56
N ILE A 48 -4.72 1.15 -4.38
CA ILE A 48 -4.26 -0.24 -4.20
C ILE A 48 -5.18 -1.21 -4.93
N LEU A 49 -6.50 -1.01 -4.86
CA LEU A 49 -7.46 -1.85 -5.57
C LEU A 49 -7.22 -1.84 -7.09
N ILE A 50 -6.99 -0.66 -7.68
CA ILE A 50 -6.70 -0.53 -9.11
C ILE A 50 -5.39 -1.23 -9.46
N VAL A 51 -4.34 -1.04 -8.66
CA VAL A 51 -3.05 -1.70 -8.87
C VAL A 51 -3.16 -3.22 -8.73
N ALA A 52 -3.92 -3.70 -7.74
CA ALA A 52 -4.13 -5.14 -7.51
C ALA A 52 -4.86 -5.81 -8.67
N ILE A 53 -5.93 -5.18 -9.20
CA ILE A 53 -6.64 -5.69 -10.38
C ILE A 53 -5.70 -5.76 -11.59
N SER A 54 -4.93 -4.69 -11.83
CA SER A 54 -3.95 -4.65 -12.92
C SER A 54 -2.89 -5.74 -12.77
N SER A 55 -2.38 -5.95 -11.55
CA SER A 55 -1.35 -6.95 -11.24
C SER A 55 -1.88 -8.37 -11.42
N ILE A 56 -3.09 -8.67 -10.94
CA ILE A 56 -3.72 -9.99 -11.13
C ILE A 56 -3.88 -10.29 -12.62
N ILE A 57 -4.37 -9.33 -13.43
CA ILE A 57 -4.53 -9.52 -14.87
C ILE A 57 -3.19 -9.79 -15.54
N ALA A 58 -2.14 -9.05 -15.18
CA ALA A 58 -0.80 -9.22 -15.74
C ALA A 58 -0.19 -10.59 -15.37
N HIS A 59 -0.25 -10.97 -14.10
CA HIS A 59 0.29 -12.25 -13.63
C HIS A 59 -0.52 -13.45 -14.10
N TYR A 60 -1.85 -13.31 -14.25
CA TYR A 60 -2.71 -14.37 -14.77
C TYR A 60 -2.34 -14.74 -16.21
N ARG A 61 -2.01 -13.75 -17.04
CA ARG A 61 -1.53 -13.97 -18.42
C ARG A 61 -0.18 -14.67 -18.48
N LEU A 62 0.64 -14.55 -17.45
CA LEU A 62 1.96 -15.20 -17.34
C LEU A 62 1.89 -16.62 -16.75
N GLY A 63 0.71 -17.12 -16.37
CA GLY A 63 0.53 -18.44 -15.77
C GLY A 63 1.04 -18.54 -14.32
N ASN A 64 1.43 -17.43 -13.70
CA ASN A 64 2.07 -17.40 -12.38
C ASN A 64 1.08 -17.18 -11.21
N VAL A 65 -0.22 -17.44 -11.43
CA VAL A 65 -1.24 -17.19 -10.40
C VAL A 65 -1.64 -18.49 -9.72
N ASP A 66 -1.19 -18.64 -8.48
CA ASP A 66 -1.76 -19.63 -7.56
C ASP A 66 -3.05 -19.06 -6.94
N LEU A 67 -4.19 -19.48 -7.52
CA LEU A 67 -5.52 -19.08 -7.05
C LEU A 67 -5.80 -19.51 -5.61
N LYS A 68 -5.21 -20.62 -5.13
CA LYS A 68 -5.44 -21.11 -3.77
C LYS A 68 -4.79 -20.19 -2.76
N THR A 69 -3.52 -19.85 -2.98
CA THR A 69 -2.79 -18.89 -2.15
C THR A 69 -3.42 -17.50 -2.25
N GLY A 70 -3.81 -17.08 -3.46
CA GLY A 70 -4.50 -15.81 -3.68
C GLY A 70 -5.82 -15.69 -2.92
N LEU A 71 -6.61 -16.77 -2.84
CA LEU A 71 -7.88 -16.77 -2.11
C LEU A 71 -7.67 -16.68 -0.58
N ILE A 72 -6.68 -17.41 -0.04
CA ILE A 72 -6.34 -17.35 1.39
C ILE A 72 -5.89 -15.94 1.78
N LEU A 73 -4.97 -15.36 0.99
CA LEU A 73 -4.51 -13.98 1.19
C LEU A 73 -5.64 -12.97 1.02
N GLY A 74 -6.53 -13.18 0.04
CA GLY A 74 -7.70 -12.33 -0.20
C GLY A 74 -8.66 -12.33 0.99
N LEU A 75 -8.97 -13.49 1.56
CA LEU A 75 -9.82 -13.59 2.75
C LEU A 75 -9.20 -12.91 3.97
N GLY A 76 -7.91 -13.13 4.21
CA GLY A 76 -7.17 -12.42 5.26
C GLY A 76 -7.16 -10.90 5.05
N GLY A 77 -6.99 -10.46 3.79
CA GLY A 77 -7.04 -9.06 3.39
C GLY A 77 -8.40 -8.41 3.62
N ILE A 78 -9.50 -9.12 3.30
CA ILE A 78 -10.87 -8.64 3.56
C ILE A 78 -11.09 -8.44 5.07
N LEU A 79 -10.72 -9.42 5.90
CA LEU A 79 -10.85 -9.29 7.36
C LEU A 79 -10.02 -8.13 7.89
N GLY A 80 -8.77 -8.00 7.43
CA GLY A 80 -7.90 -6.89 7.79
C GLY A 80 -8.43 -5.52 7.36
N ALA A 81 -9.02 -5.42 6.17
CA ALA A 81 -9.60 -4.18 5.63
C ALA A 81 -10.85 -3.74 6.39
N GLN A 82 -11.62 -4.66 6.96
CA GLN A 82 -12.78 -4.34 7.79
C GLN A 82 -12.38 -3.92 9.20
N ILE A 83 -11.43 -4.64 9.82
CA ILE A 83 -11.03 -4.44 11.22
C ILE A 83 -10.05 -3.26 11.36
N GLY A 84 -9.11 -3.12 10.43
CA GLY A 84 -8.03 -2.12 10.49
C GLY A 84 -8.52 -0.67 10.69
N PRO A 85 -9.49 -0.18 9.89
CA PRO A 85 -10.05 1.16 10.05
C PRO A 85 -10.74 1.36 11.41
N GLN A 86 -11.37 0.33 11.97
CA GLN A 86 -12.03 0.41 13.28
C GLN A 86 -10.99 0.59 14.39
N ILE A 87 -9.85 -0.10 14.30
CA ILE A 87 -8.73 0.09 15.22
C ILE A 87 -8.15 1.50 15.06
N LEU A 88 -8.00 1.98 13.82
CA LEU A 88 -7.44 3.30 13.53
C LEU A 88 -8.25 4.45 14.15
N GLN A 89 -9.57 4.30 14.31
CA GLN A 89 -10.42 5.33 14.95
C GLN A 89 -10.10 5.56 16.43
N HIS A 90 -9.46 4.59 17.09
CA HIS A 90 -9.08 4.66 18.50
C HIS A 90 -7.63 5.15 18.71
N ILE A 91 -6.88 5.39 17.62
CA ILE A 91 -5.48 5.82 17.65
C ILE A 91 -5.40 7.30 17.29
N SER A 92 -4.68 8.08 18.09
CA SER A 92 -4.42 9.49 17.76
C SER A 92 -3.60 9.62 16.46
N GLU A 93 -3.83 10.68 15.70
CA GLU A 93 -3.13 10.90 14.43
C GLU A 93 -1.60 10.89 14.60
N GLN A 94 -1.10 11.44 15.72
CA GLN A 94 0.32 11.44 16.06
C GLN A 94 0.86 10.02 16.27
N ASN A 95 0.12 9.16 16.98
CA ASN A 95 0.51 7.78 17.22
C ASN A 95 0.45 6.96 15.93
N PHE A 96 -0.56 7.17 15.09
CA PHE A 96 -0.64 6.54 13.78
C PHE A 96 0.58 6.89 12.92
N LYS A 97 0.91 8.19 12.80
CA LYS A 97 2.10 8.65 12.07
C LYS A 97 3.38 8.01 12.60
N ARG A 98 3.52 7.89 13.93
CA ARG A 98 4.69 7.30 14.58
C ARG A 98 4.82 5.81 14.28
N ILE A 99 3.75 5.04 14.46
CA ILE A 99 3.72 3.59 14.18
C ILE A 99 4.00 3.34 12.70
N PHE A 100 3.34 4.09 11.82
CA PHE A 100 3.51 3.97 10.38
C PHE A 100 4.95 4.29 9.95
N SER A 101 5.56 5.33 10.53
CA SER A 101 6.96 5.68 10.25
C SER A 101 7.93 4.59 10.68
N VAL A 102 7.75 4.00 11.87
CA VAL A 102 8.58 2.89 12.36
C VAL A 102 8.44 1.68 11.43
N LEU A 103 7.21 1.34 11.04
CA LEU A 103 6.95 0.23 10.12
C LEU A 103 7.67 0.44 8.77
N LEU A 104 7.59 1.65 8.20
CA LEU A 104 8.30 1.96 6.95
C LEU A 104 9.82 1.83 7.08
N VAL A 105 10.42 2.28 8.19
CA VAL A 105 11.86 2.12 8.43
C VAL A 105 12.24 0.65 8.52
N ILE A 106 11.45 -0.16 9.23
CA ILE A 106 11.68 -1.60 9.33
C ILE A 106 11.61 -2.26 7.96
N THR A 107 10.57 -1.98 7.16
CA THR A 107 10.43 -2.53 5.81
C THR A 107 11.58 -2.08 4.91
N ALA A 108 12.01 -0.82 5.00
CA ALA A 108 13.13 -0.31 4.21
C ALA A 108 14.44 -1.02 4.56
N VAL A 109 14.72 -1.22 5.86
CA VAL A 109 15.91 -1.96 6.31
C VAL A 109 15.86 -3.41 5.85
N TRP A 110 14.69 -4.06 5.98
CA TRP A 110 14.52 -5.45 5.56
C TRP A 110 14.78 -5.61 4.06
N ILE A 111 14.19 -4.77 3.20
CA ILE A 111 14.44 -4.79 1.75
C ILE A 111 15.92 -4.55 1.44
N PHE A 112 16.58 -3.63 2.14
CA PHE A 112 17.99 -3.32 1.89
C PHE A 112 18.92 -4.49 2.26
N VAL A 113 18.57 -5.26 3.29
CA VAL A 113 19.32 -6.46 3.69
C VAL A 113 19.03 -7.61 2.74
N ASP A 114 17.77 -7.84 2.37
CA ASP A 114 17.34 -8.91 1.46
C ASP A 114 17.88 -8.70 0.03
N SER A 115 17.92 -7.44 -0.44
CA SER A 115 18.54 -7.07 -1.72
C SER A 115 20.04 -7.40 -1.80
N ARG A 116 20.69 -7.77 -0.68
CA ARG A 116 22.11 -8.12 -0.59
C ARG A 116 22.37 -9.63 -0.55
N SER A 117 21.35 -10.48 -0.44
CA SER A 117 21.45 -11.96 -0.49
C SER A 117 21.06 -12.51 -1.86
#